data_AF-A0A7W0HT70-F1
#
_entry.id   AF-A0A7W0HT70-F1
#
_cell.length_a   1.000
_cell.length_b   1.000
_cell.length_c   1.000
_cell.angle_alpha   90.00
_cell.angle_beta   90.00
_cell.angle_gamma   90.00
#
_symmetry.space_group_name_H-M   'P 1'
#
loop_
_entity.id
_entity.type
_entity.pdbx_description
1 polymer ?
#
loop_
_entity_poly.entity_id
_entity_poly.type
_entity_poly.pdbx_seq_one_letter_code
_entity_poly.pdbx_strand_id
1 'polypeptide(L)'
;MRFGIFYEHQLPRPWDAGTEQRLYADALDQVEVADRMGFDYVWEVEHHFLEEYSHSSAPEVFLAAASQRTSNIRLGHGIVQIPPPVNHPARVAERVATLDLVSGGRVDFGTGEGSAAAELGGFGVPRDRKREMWHDALDAITRMFVEEPFAGWDSPHLKMPPRNVIPKTVQKPHPPLWVACSRRETILLAARNGIGALSFAFVHPEEARQWSQEYYRLLESEECVPAGFAVNPNLACVLPMMCHEDPAVARERGGLGAGFFAYALAHYYGQGEHAPGHGSIWDDFSRDRPHLGARGTDPLAGALGSPAQLVELIRRYEEAGVDQMIFVLQAGPNRHEHICESLELFGKKVLPVFAEEREARERAKAERLAPAIEAAMARRSPARTLASPYLIDETGETARIRHRGAPHPREMWSGARKRARRGGQNALARLVSGREDTDLERWFGPRQQRVMFALMARAFDESRSAGFQGAIEFALQPAETWTLMVRGARARAFRGATRSPALRLELRAADFLRIIAGTTNPAGLLMSGKIRIKGDMTLASRVTEMFGGASPY
;
A
#
# COMPACT_ATOMS: atom_id res chain seq x y z
N MET A 1 -22.12 10.59 -1.53
CA MET A 1 -20.70 10.31 -1.83
C MET A 1 -19.84 11.53 -1.54
N ARG A 2 -18.60 11.37 -1.06
CA ARG A 2 -17.57 12.43 -0.97
C ARG A 2 -16.56 12.33 -2.10
N PHE A 3 -15.91 13.44 -2.47
CA PHE A 3 -14.97 13.47 -3.59
C PHE A 3 -13.63 14.08 -3.20
N GLY A 4 -12.54 13.43 -3.64
CA GLY A 4 -11.19 13.94 -3.46
C GLY A 4 -10.39 13.94 -4.75
N ILE A 5 -9.33 14.75 -4.78
CA ILE A 5 -8.27 14.68 -5.78
C ILE A 5 -6.97 14.22 -5.12
N PHE A 6 -6.07 13.64 -5.91
CA PHE A 6 -4.86 13.00 -5.43
C PHE A 6 -3.66 13.37 -6.29
N TYR A 7 -2.56 13.67 -5.63
CA TYR A 7 -1.32 14.14 -6.25
C TYR A 7 -0.15 13.23 -5.90
N GLU A 8 0.54 12.82 -6.96
CA GLU A 8 1.81 12.12 -6.90
C GLU A 8 2.98 13.08 -7.13
N HIS A 9 2.74 14.26 -7.69
CA HIS A 9 3.79 15.04 -8.37
C HIS A 9 4.52 14.15 -9.38
N GLN A 10 3.77 13.40 -10.20
CA GLN A 10 4.33 12.49 -11.18
C GLN A 10 4.93 13.27 -12.35
N LEU A 11 6.17 12.95 -12.73
CA LEU A 11 6.90 13.72 -13.73
C LEU A 11 7.76 12.83 -14.64
N PRO A 12 7.28 12.43 -15.83
CA PRO A 12 8.09 11.68 -16.78
C PRO A 12 9.30 12.49 -17.28
N ARG A 13 10.39 11.81 -17.64
CA ARG A 13 11.55 12.41 -18.31
C ARG A 13 11.21 12.82 -19.76
N PRO A 14 11.98 13.74 -20.37
CA PRO A 14 13.13 14.46 -19.82
C PRO A 14 12.74 15.57 -18.85
N TRP A 15 13.67 15.91 -17.94
CA TRP A 15 13.49 17.02 -17.00
C TRP A 15 14.38 18.19 -17.38
N ASP A 16 13.75 19.28 -17.79
CA ASP A 16 14.41 20.56 -18.01
C ASP A 16 14.39 21.43 -16.76
N ALA A 17 15.19 22.49 -16.77
CA ALA A 17 15.19 23.49 -15.70
C ALA A 17 13.77 24.06 -15.48
N GLY A 18 13.32 24.05 -14.23
CA GLY A 18 12.03 24.58 -13.81
C GLY A 18 10.83 23.67 -14.07
N THR A 19 11.01 22.47 -14.63
CA THR A 19 9.89 21.53 -14.85
C THR A 19 9.25 21.09 -13.54
N GLU A 20 10.03 20.75 -12.53
CA GLU A 20 9.51 20.42 -11.19
C GLU A 20 8.81 21.63 -10.54
N GLN A 21 9.39 22.82 -10.66
CA GLN A 21 8.75 24.04 -10.14
C GLN A 21 7.38 24.28 -10.77
N ARG A 22 7.25 24.11 -12.09
CA ARG A 22 5.96 24.22 -12.79
C ARG A 22 4.97 23.14 -12.32
N LEU A 23 5.42 21.90 -12.18
CA LEU A 23 4.58 20.79 -11.69
C LEU A 23 3.91 21.13 -10.35
N TYR A 24 4.68 21.65 -9.40
CA TYR A 24 4.18 22.06 -8.08
C TYR A 24 3.26 23.29 -8.15
N ALA A 25 3.60 24.28 -8.98
CA ALA A 25 2.75 25.45 -9.18
C ALA A 25 1.40 25.07 -9.79
N ASP A 26 1.41 24.27 -10.85
CA ASP A 26 0.22 23.77 -11.53
C ASP A 26 -0.64 22.92 -10.58
N ALA A 27 -0.02 22.12 -9.71
CA ALA A 27 -0.75 21.32 -8.71
C ALA A 27 -1.50 22.23 -7.72
N LEU A 28 -0.86 23.28 -7.20
CA LEU A 28 -1.53 24.25 -6.31
C LEU A 28 -2.69 24.96 -7.00
N ASP A 29 -2.52 25.36 -8.26
CA ASP A 29 -3.58 26.01 -9.05
C ASP A 29 -4.78 25.07 -9.27
N GLN A 30 -4.51 23.79 -9.55
CA GLN A 30 -5.56 22.77 -9.67
C GLN A 30 -6.29 22.52 -8.35
N VAL A 31 -5.58 22.53 -7.21
CA VAL A 31 -6.19 22.41 -5.88
C VAL A 31 -7.13 23.59 -5.59
N GLU A 32 -6.78 24.82 -5.99
CA GLU A 32 -7.70 25.95 -5.89
C GLU A 32 -8.95 25.77 -6.77
N VAL A 33 -8.78 25.28 -8.00
CA VAL A 33 -9.92 24.97 -8.88
C VAL A 33 -10.85 23.96 -8.20
N ALA A 34 -10.29 22.90 -7.61
CA ALA A 34 -11.06 21.87 -6.94
C ALA A 34 -11.80 22.40 -5.69
N ASP A 35 -11.17 23.23 -4.87
CA ASP A 35 -11.82 23.90 -3.72
C ASP A 35 -13.00 24.77 -4.18
N ARG A 36 -12.79 25.59 -5.23
CA ARG A 36 -13.86 26.43 -5.81
C ARG A 36 -15.01 25.61 -6.39
N MET A 37 -14.71 24.45 -6.96
CA MET A 37 -15.70 23.55 -7.55
C MET A 37 -16.43 22.69 -6.50
N GLY A 38 -15.97 22.67 -5.26
CA GLY A 38 -16.63 21.95 -4.15
C GLY A 38 -16.16 20.51 -3.97
N PHE A 39 -14.94 20.17 -4.41
CA PHE A 39 -14.31 18.91 -3.99
C PHE A 39 -14.08 18.93 -2.48
N ASP A 40 -14.29 17.78 -1.83
CA ASP A 40 -14.23 17.68 -0.37
C ASP A 40 -12.78 17.51 0.14
N TYR A 41 -11.88 16.90 -0.65
CA TYR A 41 -10.52 16.55 -0.23
C TYR A 41 -9.46 16.79 -1.32
N VAL A 42 -8.27 17.22 -0.90
CA VAL A 42 -7.01 17.02 -1.61
C VAL A 42 -6.16 16.04 -0.81
N TRP A 43 -5.61 15.03 -1.48
CA TRP A 43 -4.73 14.02 -0.91
C TRP A 43 -3.34 14.14 -1.52
N GLU A 44 -2.32 14.29 -0.69
CA GLU A 44 -0.92 14.38 -1.11
C GLU A 44 -0.12 13.19 -0.57
N VAL A 45 0.63 12.52 -1.45
CA VAL A 45 1.44 11.34 -1.09
C VAL A 45 2.76 11.70 -0.42
N GLU A 46 3.42 10.69 0.15
CA GLU A 46 4.83 10.76 0.50
C GLU A 46 5.58 9.63 -0.20
N HIS A 47 6.48 10.01 -1.11
CA HIS A 47 7.39 9.11 -1.80
C HIS A 47 8.85 9.60 -1.81
N HIS A 48 9.77 8.64 -1.81
CA HIS A 48 11.20 8.89 -1.80
C HIS A 48 11.93 8.08 -2.87
N PHE A 49 12.84 8.71 -3.61
CA PHE A 49 13.71 8.02 -4.58
C PHE A 49 12.99 7.33 -5.76
N LEU A 50 11.70 7.63 -5.99
CA LEU A 50 10.89 7.03 -7.05
C LEU A 50 10.88 7.93 -8.30
N GLU A 51 12.03 8.04 -8.96
CA GLU A 51 12.21 8.82 -10.20
C GLU A 51 11.05 8.59 -11.20
N GLU A 52 10.52 9.67 -11.75
CA GLU A 52 9.40 9.69 -12.71
C GLU A 52 8.04 9.18 -12.20
N TYR A 53 7.99 8.46 -11.08
CA TYR A 53 6.74 8.01 -10.47
C TYR A 53 6.14 9.08 -9.55
N SER A 54 6.95 9.61 -8.62
CA SER A 54 6.50 10.63 -7.66
C SER A 54 7.65 11.50 -7.18
N HIS A 55 7.46 12.82 -7.30
CA HIS A 55 8.38 13.84 -6.79
C HIS A 55 7.86 14.46 -5.49
N SER A 56 6.93 13.81 -4.79
CA SER A 56 6.33 14.31 -3.56
C SER A 56 6.97 13.72 -2.30
N SER A 57 8.06 14.33 -1.84
CA SER A 57 8.79 13.86 -0.65
C SER A 57 8.43 14.59 0.64
N ALA A 58 7.67 15.68 0.54
CA ALA A 58 7.34 16.57 1.67
C ALA A 58 5.87 17.04 1.60
N PRO A 59 4.89 16.12 1.71
CA PRO A 59 3.48 16.43 1.57
C PRO A 59 3.01 17.54 2.50
N GLU A 60 3.52 17.62 3.73
CA GLU A 60 3.15 18.65 4.70
C GLU A 60 3.49 20.07 4.21
N VAL A 61 4.55 20.22 3.41
CA VAL A 61 4.96 21.52 2.87
C VAL A 61 4.00 21.94 1.76
N PHE A 62 3.69 21.02 0.84
CA PHE A 62 2.72 21.27 -0.22
C PHE A 62 1.33 21.54 0.34
N LEU A 63 0.86 20.71 1.27
CA LEU A 63 -0.45 20.87 1.92
C LEU A 63 -0.52 22.14 2.75
N ALA A 64 0.58 22.58 3.39
CA ALA A 64 0.61 23.89 4.05
C ALA A 64 0.43 25.03 3.05
N ALA A 65 1.07 24.99 1.88
CA ALA A 65 0.84 25.98 0.83
C ALA A 65 -0.60 25.93 0.30
N ALA A 66 -1.12 24.73 0.00
CA ALA A 66 -2.50 24.52 -0.42
C ALA A 66 -3.52 25.03 0.61
N SER A 67 -3.23 24.87 1.91
CA SER A 67 -4.09 25.34 2.99
C SER A 67 -4.33 26.85 2.94
N GLN A 68 -3.33 27.63 2.51
CA GLN A 68 -3.40 29.10 2.44
C GLN A 68 -4.06 29.60 1.15
N ARG A 69 -4.24 28.71 0.17
CA ARG A 69 -4.87 28.99 -1.13
C ARG A 69 -6.33 28.53 -1.19
N THR A 70 -6.81 27.84 -0.15
CA THR A 70 -8.12 27.18 -0.11
C THR A 70 -8.88 27.46 1.17
N SER A 71 -10.21 27.38 1.12
CA SER A 71 -11.07 27.68 2.26
C SER A 71 -11.85 26.49 2.80
N ASN A 72 -12.23 25.51 1.96
CA ASN A 72 -13.17 24.46 2.35
C ASN A 72 -12.56 23.06 2.27
N ILE A 73 -11.77 22.80 1.22
CA ILE A 73 -11.21 21.47 0.93
C ILE A 73 -10.38 20.95 2.10
N ARG A 74 -10.58 19.68 2.45
CA ARG A 74 -9.81 19.00 3.49
C ARG A 74 -8.44 18.58 2.95
N LEU A 75 -7.43 18.61 3.82
CA LEU A 75 -6.02 18.40 3.49
C LEU A 75 -5.59 17.02 4.01
N GLY A 76 -5.65 16.02 3.15
CA GLY A 76 -5.32 14.65 3.48
C GLY A 76 -3.88 14.29 3.19
N HIS A 77 -3.20 13.70 4.17
CA HIS A 77 -1.99 12.92 3.90
C HIS A 77 -2.39 11.58 3.29
N GLY A 78 -2.02 11.31 2.04
CA GLY A 78 -2.30 10.07 1.32
C GLY A 78 -1.04 9.29 0.95
N ILE A 79 0.02 9.23 1.75
CA ILE A 79 0.04 9.08 3.22
C ILE A 79 1.30 9.70 3.84
N VAL A 80 1.43 9.67 5.18
CA VAL A 80 2.74 9.77 5.85
C VAL A 80 3.32 8.38 6.10
N GLN A 81 4.57 8.14 5.69
CA GLN A 81 5.30 6.90 5.96
C GLN A 81 5.83 6.91 7.40
N ILE A 82 5.10 6.27 8.32
CA ILE A 82 5.40 6.34 9.76
C ILE A 82 6.34 5.26 10.37
N PRO A 83 6.99 4.33 9.63
CA PRO A 83 8.10 3.59 10.21
C PRO A 83 9.17 4.55 10.77
N PRO A 84 9.61 4.40 12.03
CA PRO A 84 10.51 5.37 12.68
C PRO A 84 11.82 5.69 11.94
N PRO A 85 12.46 4.76 11.19
CA PRO A 85 13.63 5.09 10.38
C PRO A 85 13.35 6.07 9.22
N VAL A 86 12.11 6.17 8.75
CA VAL A 86 11.69 7.14 7.72
C VAL A 86 11.30 8.45 8.39
N ASN A 87 10.31 8.40 9.29
CA ASN A 87 9.80 9.56 10.00
C ASN A 87 9.70 9.28 11.50
N HIS A 88 10.41 10.07 12.32
CA HIS A 88 10.31 9.95 13.77
C HIS A 88 8.88 10.30 14.25
N PRO A 89 8.20 9.44 15.04
CA PRO A 89 6.82 9.63 15.50
C PRO A 89 6.50 11.00 16.10
N ALA A 90 7.38 11.55 16.95
CA ALA A 90 7.19 12.92 17.47
C ALA A 90 7.16 13.99 16.36
N ARG A 91 8.05 13.90 15.36
CA ARG A 91 8.08 14.83 14.22
C ARG A 91 6.84 14.69 13.35
N VAL A 92 6.27 13.49 13.24
CA VAL A 92 4.99 13.29 12.55
C VAL A 92 3.87 14.01 13.29
N ALA A 93 3.73 13.77 14.61
CA ALA A 93 2.71 14.42 15.42
C ALA A 93 2.82 15.96 15.38
N GLU A 94 4.04 16.51 15.49
CA GLU A 94 4.29 17.95 15.42
C GLU A 94 3.90 18.56 14.08
N ARG A 95 4.28 17.93 12.95
CA ARG A 95 3.96 18.42 11.60
C ARG A 95 2.46 18.36 11.32
N VAL A 96 1.81 17.24 11.67
CA VAL A 96 0.36 17.08 11.51
C VAL A 96 -0.40 18.08 12.35
N ALA A 97 -0.01 18.28 13.63
CA ALA A 97 -0.65 19.27 14.50
C ALA A 97 -0.44 20.71 14.00
N THR A 98 0.75 21.02 13.49
CA THR A 98 1.06 22.34 12.93
C THR A 98 0.23 22.60 11.67
N LEU A 99 0.14 21.64 10.74
CA LEU A 99 -0.71 21.77 9.56
C LEU A 99 -2.20 21.89 9.94
N ASP A 100 -2.64 21.16 10.97
CA ASP A 100 -4.01 21.25 11.48
C ASP A 100 -4.33 22.65 12.02
N LEU A 101 -3.40 23.27 12.73
CA LEU A 101 -3.52 24.65 13.20
C LEU A 101 -3.54 25.66 12.04
N VAL A 102 -2.59 25.54 11.11
CA VAL A 102 -2.44 26.46 9.97
C VAL A 102 -3.63 26.39 9.01
N SER A 103 -4.25 25.21 8.89
CA SER A 103 -5.41 24.99 8.04
C SER A 103 -6.76 25.27 8.71
N GLY A 104 -6.78 25.50 10.03
CA GLY A 104 -8.02 25.69 10.79
C GLY A 104 -8.82 24.41 11.02
N GLY A 105 -8.15 23.27 11.19
CA GLY A 105 -8.79 22.00 11.52
C GLY A 105 -9.22 21.16 10.31
N ARG A 106 -8.57 21.34 9.15
CA ARG A 106 -8.96 20.68 7.89
C ARG A 106 -8.15 19.41 7.56
N VAL A 107 -7.28 18.96 8.47
CA VAL A 107 -6.36 17.85 8.17
C VAL A 107 -7.02 16.48 8.28
N ASP A 108 -6.67 15.57 7.38
CA ASP A 108 -6.87 14.12 7.52
C ASP A 108 -5.50 13.43 7.59
N PHE A 109 -5.28 12.63 8.62
CA PHE A 109 -3.99 11.99 8.87
C PHE A 109 -3.99 10.55 8.33
N GLY A 110 -3.69 10.41 7.04
CA GLY A 110 -3.42 9.10 6.45
C GLY A 110 -2.00 8.64 6.66
N THR A 111 -1.86 7.34 6.93
CA THR A 111 -0.62 6.70 7.33
C THR A 111 -0.31 5.49 6.45
N GLY A 112 0.97 5.15 6.33
CA GLY A 112 1.40 3.98 5.59
C GLY A 112 2.66 3.37 6.17
N GLU A 113 2.83 2.08 5.90
CA GLU A 113 4.02 1.32 6.29
C GLU A 113 5.13 1.37 5.22
N GLY A 114 4.89 2.04 4.09
CA GLY A 114 5.73 1.99 2.90
C GLY A 114 5.69 0.62 2.20
N SER A 115 5.96 0.59 0.89
CA SER A 115 5.95 -0.67 0.13
C SER A 115 7.03 -0.79 -0.93
N ALA A 116 7.52 0.32 -1.50
CA ALA A 116 8.52 0.24 -2.56
C ALA A 116 9.85 -0.22 -1.99
N ALA A 117 10.53 -1.13 -2.69
CA ALA A 117 11.81 -1.66 -2.23
C ALA A 117 12.89 -0.57 -2.18
N ALA A 118 12.86 0.38 -3.12
CA ALA A 118 13.78 1.51 -3.18
C ALA A 118 13.68 2.41 -1.92
N GLU A 119 12.46 2.75 -1.51
CA GLU A 119 12.19 3.56 -0.31
C GLU A 119 12.62 2.85 0.97
N LEU A 120 12.08 1.64 1.19
CA LEU A 120 12.37 0.86 2.39
C LEU A 120 13.86 0.57 2.54
N GLY A 121 14.54 0.26 1.41
CA GLY A 121 15.98 0.08 1.38
C GLY A 121 16.75 1.35 1.71
N GLY A 122 16.34 2.50 1.15
CA GLY A 122 16.97 3.80 1.38
C GLY A 122 16.97 4.24 2.84
N PHE A 123 15.88 3.95 3.58
CA PHE A 123 15.78 4.24 5.01
C PHE A 123 16.13 3.06 5.93
N GLY A 124 16.59 1.94 5.37
CA GLY A 124 16.98 0.77 6.15
C GLY A 124 15.83 0.06 6.87
N VAL A 125 14.59 0.20 6.40
CA VAL A 125 13.40 -0.46 6.97
C VAL A 125 13.30 -1.90 6.45
N PRO A 126 13.38 -2.93 7.32
CA PRO A 126 13.19 -4.31 6.88
C PRO A 126 11.73 -4.56 6.48
N ARG A 127 11.52 -5.07 5.26
CA ARG A 127 10.18 -5.32 4.70
C ARG A 127 9.30 -6.21 5.58
N ASP A 128 9.89 -7.15 6.32
CA ASP A 128 9.19 -8.07 7.24
C ASP A 128 8.87 -7.45 8.61
N ARG A 129 9.38 -6.24 8.91
CA ARG A 129 9.15 -5.52 10.18
C ARG A 129 8.31 -4.25 10.01
N LYS A 130 8.14 -3.73 8.79
CA LYS A 130 7.43 -2.46 8.52
C LYS A 130 6.04 -2.35 9.14
N ARG A 131 5.26 -3.45 9.13
CA ARG A 131 3.91 -3.51 9.71
C ARG A 131 3.92 -3.35 11.23
N GLU A 132 4.87 -4.00 11.90
CA GLU A 132 5.05 -3.90 13.35
C GLU A 132 5.51 -2.49 13.75
N MET A 133 6.46 -1.92 12.98
CA MET A 133 6.93 -0.54 13.16
C MET A 133 5.80 0.48 12.97
N TRP A 134 4.97 0.31 11.95
CA TRP A 134 3.81 1.16 11.67
C TRP A 134 2.81 1.14 12.83
N HIS A 135 2.46 -0.05 13.33
CA HIS A 135 1.49 -0.18 14.43
C HIS A 135 2.03 0.45 15.73
N ASP A 136 3.30 0.22 16.05
CA ASP A 136 3.96 0.80 17.22
C ASP A 136 4.05 2.34 17.12
N ALA A 137 4.40 2.87 15.94
CA ALA A 137 4.43 4.30 15.68
C ALA A 137 3.03 4.94 15.76
N LEU A 138 2.00 4.30 15.22
CA LEU A 138 0.64 4.82 15.21
C LEU A 138 0.08 5.00 16.63
N ASP A 139 0.26 4.02 17.51
CA ASP A 139 -0.18 4.13 18.91
C ASP A 139 0.59 5.26 19.64
N ALA A 140 1.91 5.33 19.43
CA ALA A 140 2.72 6.43 19.97
C ALA A 140 2.22 7.80 19.48
N ILE A 141 2.00 7.99 18.19
CA ILE A 141 1.55 9.26 17.58
C ILE A 141 0.17 9.66 18.10
N THR A 142 -0.79 8.75 18.12
CA THR A 142 -2.16 9.07 18.58
C THR A 142 -2.18 9.48 20.05
N ARG A 143 -1.29 8.91 20.87
CA ARG A 143 -1.07 9.35 22.26
C ARG A 143 -0.38 10.70 22.36
N MET A 144 0.57 11.00 21.48
CA MET A 144 1.20 12.32 21.44
C MET A 144 0.18 13.45 21.18
N PHE A 145 -0.91 13.19 20.47
CA PHE A 145 -1.98 14.17 20.28
C PHE A 145 -2.81 14.46 21.55
N VAL A 146 -3.02 13.47 22.41
CA VAL A 146 -3.98 13.59 23.54
C VAL A 146 -3.36 13.59 24.93
N GLU A 147 -2.17 13.02 25.09
CA GLU A 147 -1.51 12.92 26.40
C GLU A 147 -0.79 14.25 26.72
N GLU A 148 -1.03 14.76 27.92
CA GLU A 148 -0.40 15.96 28.49
C GLU A 148 -0.08 15.72 29.98
N PRO A 149 1.19 15.41 30.34
CA PRO A 149 2.31 15.12 29.44
C PRO A 149 2.17 13.78 28.71
N PHE A 150 2.75 13.67 27.51
CA PHE A 150 2.94 12.37 26.88
C PHE A 150 3.85 11.51 27.75
N ALA A 151 3.37 10.31 28.08
CA ALA A 151 3.96 9.47 29.12
C ALA A 151 5.27 8.77 28.71
N GLY A 152 5.75 9.03 27.49
CA GLY A 152 6.90 8.36 26.89
C GLY A 152 6.51 7.08 26.14
N TRP A 153 7.49 6.51 25.45
CA TRP A 153 7.38 5.27 24.69
C TRP A 153 8.63 4.43 24.89
N ASP A 154 8.45 3.15 25.15
CA ASP A 154 9.57 2.20 25.24
C ASP A 154 9.19 0.90 24.54
N SER A 155 9.51 0.84 23.24
CA SER A 155 9.30 -0.33 22.39
C SER A 155 10.63 -0.74 21.73
N PRO A 156 10.66 -1.89 21.01
CA PRO A 156 11.79 -2.25 20.17
C PRO A 156 12.09 -1.26 19.02
N HIS A 157 11.12 -0.44 18.60
CA HIS A 157 11.22 0.42 17.41
C HIS A 157 11.31 1.91 17.75
N LEU A 158 10.81 2.32 18.91
CA LEU A 158 10.80 3.70 19.37
C LEU A 158 11.10 3.77 20.87
N LYS A 159 12.06 4.61 21.24
CA LYS A 159 12.38 4.96 22.62
C LYS A 159 12.32 6.46 22.79
N MET A 160 11.37 6.93 23.59
CA MET A 160 11.16 8.34 23.84
C MET A 160 10.78 8.54 25.32
N PRO A 161 11.62 9.21 26.13
CA PRO A 161 11.22 9.61 27.48
C PRO A 161 9.91 10.43 27.54
N PRO A 162 9.29 10.54 28.73
CA PRO A 162 8.13 11.40 28.92
C PRO A 162 8.44 12.87 28.62
N ARG A 163 7.52 13.54 27.93
CA ARG A 163 7.58 14.97 27.57
C ARG A 163 6.33 15.38 26.81
N ASN A 164 6.03 16.67 26.73
CA ASN A 164 4.99 17.15 25.84
C ASN A 164 5.49 17.20 24.38
N VAL A 165 4.66 16.67 23.47
CA VAL A 165 4.79 16.93 22.03
C VAL A 165 3.86 18.10 21.71
N ILE A 166 4.44 19.16 21.13
CA ILE A 166 3.77 20.43 20.86
C ILE A 166 4.04 20.90 19.42
N PRO A 167 3.07 21.54 18.75
CA PRO A 167 1.77 21.95 19.27
C PRO A 167 0.74 20.80 19.29
N LYS A 168 -0.46 21.05 19.87
CA LYS A 168 -1.61 20.14 19.77
C LYS A 168 -2.52 20.53 18.62
N THR A 169 -3.28 19.56 18.12
CA THR A 169 -4.26 19.74 17.03
C THR A 169 -5.45 20.59 17.49
N VAL A 170 -6.03 21.32 16.55
CA VAL A 170 -7.34 21.97 16.69
C VAL A 170 -8.42 20.89 16.77
N GLN A 171 -8.37 19.93 15.84
CA GLN A 171 -9.27 18.78 15.83
C GLN A 171 -9.01 17.92 17.08
N LYS A 172 -10.10 17.56 17.78
CA LYS A 172 -10.07 16.69 18.96
C LYS A 172 -10.79 15.38 18.68
N PRO A 173 -10.30 14.24 19.19
CA PRO A 173 -9.06 14.09 19.95
C PRO A 173 -7.78 14.23 19.10
N HIS A 174 -7.89 14.03 17.78
CA HIS A 174 -6.86 14.22 16.77
C HIS A 174 -7.54 14.28 15.38
N PRO A 175 -6.84 14.67 14.31
CA PRO A 175 -7.34 14.53 12.93
C PRO A 175 -7.81 13.11 12.60
N PRO A 176 -8.81 12.93 11.71
CA PRO A 176 -9.26 11.60 11.30
C PRO A 176 -8.11 10.73 10.78
N LEU A 177 -8.05 9.48 11.23
CA LEU A 177 -6.99 8.55 10.86
C LEU A 177 -7.36 7.75 9.62
N TRP A 178 -6.40 7.60 8.72
CA TRP A 178 -6.52 6.74 7.54
C TRP A 178 -5.30 5.83 7.40
N VAL A 179 -5.45 4.73 6.66
CA VAL A 179 -4.33 3.89 6.23
C VAL A 179 -4.43 3.57 4.76
N ALA A 180 -3.30 3.64 4.06
CA ALA A 180 -3.19 3.20 2.67
C ALA A 180 -3.46 1.68 2.56
N CYS A 181 -4.35 1.30 1.65
CA CYS A 181 -4.74 -0.09 1.42
C CYS A 181 -4.52 -0.47 -0.05
N SER A 182 -3.48 -1.25 -0.34
CA SER A 182 -3.26 -1.79 -1.70
C SER A 182 -3.83 -3.19 -1.91
N ARG A 183 -4.45 -3.78 -0.87
CA ARG A 183 -5.03 -5.13 -0.89
C ARG A 183 -6.08 -5.30 0.19
N ARG A 184 -6.98 -6.27 -0.03
CA ARG A 184 -8.03 -6.68 0.90
C ARG A 184 -7.55 -6.84 2.34
N GLU A 185 -6.41 -7.48 2.58
CA GLU A 185 -5.93 -7.69 3.97
C GLU A 185 -5.62 -6.39 4.70
N THR A 186 -5.22 -5.33 3.98
CA THR A 186 -4.95 -4.03 4.59
C THR A 186 -6.24 -3.24 4.82
N ILE A 187 -7.29 -3.47 4.01
CA ILE A 187 -8.64 -2.98 4.30
C ILE A 187 -9.18 -3.61 5.59
N LEU A 188 -9.02 -4.92 5.76
CA LEU A 188 -9.41 -5.60 7.00
C LEU A 188 -8.56 -5.15 8.20
N LEU A 189 -7.28 -4.84 8.00
CA LEU A 189 -6.46 -4.21 9.03
C LEU A 189 -7.03 -2.85 9.44
N ALA A 190 -7.42 -2.01 8.47
CA ALA A 190 -8.00 -0.70 8.75
C ALA A 190 -9.25 -0.82 9.63
N ALA A 191 -10.16 -1.75 9.28
CA ALA A 191 -11.34 -2.05 10.08
C ALA A 191 -10.98 -2.53 11.50
N ARG A 192 -9.97 -3.42 11.65
CA ARG A 192 -9.51 -3.89 12.97
C ARG A 192 -9.00 -2.75 13.86
N ASN A 193 -8.46 -1.71 13.25
CA ASN A 193 -7.89 -0.56 13.95
C ASN A 193 -8.88 0.62 14.05
N GLY A 194 -10.13 0.48 13.60
CA GLY A 194 -11.10 1.56 13.60
C GLY A 194 -10.68 2.79 12.80
N ILE A 195 -9.89 2.62 11.74
CA ILE A 195 -9.37 3.72 10.91
C ILE A 195 -9.92 3.65 9.48
N GLY A 196 -9.89 4.77 8.79
CA GLY A 196 -10.37 4.87 7.41
C GLY A 196 -9.48 4.06 6.46
N ALA A 197 -10.09 3.34 5.53
CA ALA A 197 -9.41 2.57 4.51
C ALA A 197 -9.26 3.41 3.24
N LEU A 198 -8.04 3.79 2.88
CA LEU A 198 -7.75 4.55 1.68
C LEU A 198 -7.22 3.61 0.59
N SER A 199 -8.11 3.13 -0.27
CA SER A 199 -7.83 2.03 -1.21
C SER A 199 -7.14 2.50 -2.50
N PHE A 200 -5.89 2.05 -2.68
CA PHE A 200 -5.05 2.24 -3.87
C PHE A 200 -5.01 1.00 -4.76
N ALA A 201 -5.99 0.10 -4.64
CA ALA A 201 -5.98 -1.15 -5.37
C ALA A 201 -6.66 -1.07 -6.76
N PHE A 202 -7.22 0.10 -7.12
CA PHE A 202 -7.86 0.37 -8.41
C PHE A 202 -8.77 -0.78 -8.85
N VAL A 203 -9.90 -0.97 -8.17
CA VAL A 203 -10.79 -2.12 -8.38
C VAL A 203 -12.13 -1.71 -8.94
N HIS A 204 -12.80 -2.62 -9.65
CA HIS A 204 -14.16 -2.41 -10.14
C HIS A 204 -15.19 -2.34 -9.00
N PRO A 205 -16.37 -1.71 -9.23
CA PRO A 205 -17.41 -1.60 -8.21
C PRO A 205 -17.84 -2.93 -7.57
N GLU A 206 -17.85 -4.02 -8.34
CA GLU A 206 -18.23 -5.35 -7.85
C GLU A 206 -17.28 -5.87 -6.76
N GLU A 207 -15.97 -5.65 -6.95
CA GLU A 207 -14.95 -6.03 -5.97
C GLU A 207 -14.95 -5.05 -4.78
N ALA A 208 -15.13 -3.75 -5.04
CA ALA A 208 -15.30 -2.75 -3.99
C ALA A 208 -16.48 -3.08 -3.05
N ARG A 209 -17.58 -3.64 -3.58
CA ARG A 209 -18.73 -4.06 -2.78
C ARG A 209 -18.36 -5.15 -1.77
N GLN A 210 -17.61 -6.16 -2.20
CA GLN A 210 -17.16 -7.21 -1.30
C GLN A 210 -16.27 -6.61 -0.18
N TRP A 211 -15.34 -5.73 -0.55
CA TRP A 211 -14.43 -5.13 0.42
C TRP A 211 -15.13 -4.20 1.41
N SER A 212 -16.08 -3.40 0.95
CA SER A 212 -16.89 -2.54 1.82
C SER A 212 -17.69 -3.35 2.84
N GLN A 213 -18.39 -4.40 2.38
CA GLN A 213 -19.16 -5.27 3.26
C GLN A 213 -18.29 -5.93 4.33
N GLU A 214 -17.10 -6.40 3.96
CA GLU A 214 -16.17 -7.02 4.91
C GLU A 214 -15.54 -6.00 5.87
N TYR A 215 -15.19 -4.80 5.37
CA TYR A 215 -14.69 -3.70 6.18
C TYR A 215 -15.68 -3.33 7.29
N TYR A 216 -16.94 -3.04 6.92
CA TYR A 216 -17.96 -2.63 7.89
C TYR A 216 -18.35 -3.76 8.84
N ARG A 217 -18.48 -5.01 8.34
CA ARG A 217 -18.75 -6.17 9.20
C ARG A 217 -17.67 -6.36 10.25
N LEU A 218 -16.40 -6.19 9.89
CA LEU A 218 -15.29 -6.34 10.82
C LEU A 218 -15.20 -5.15 11.78
N LEU A 219 -15.45 -3.93 11.30
CA LEU A 219 -15.47 -2.73 12.15
C LEU A 219 -16.56 -2.84 13.23
N GLU A 220 -17.69 -3.46 12.90
CA GLU A 220 -18.80 -3.72 13.83
C GLU A 220 -18.57 -4.92 14.77
N SER A 221 -17.52 -5.70 14.56
CA SER A 221 -17.24 -6.90 15.36
C SER A 221 -16.38 -6.61 16.59
N GLU A 222 -16.21 -7.62 17.45
CA GLU A 222 -15.32 -7.56 18.61
C GLU A 222 -13.82 -7.48 18.23
N GLU A 223 -13.46 -7.76 16.96
CA GLU A 223 -12.08 -7.63 16.48
C GLU A 223 -11.62 -6.18 16.33
N CYS A 224 -12.56 -5.22 16.27
CA CYS A 224 -12.22 -3.80 16.15
C CYS A 224 -11.73 -3.23 17.48
N VAL A 225 -10.44 -2.90 17.55
CA VAL A 225 -9.77 -2.21 18.66
C VAL A 225 -9.16 -0.92 18.08
N PRO A 226 -9.77 0.25 18.31
CA PRO A 226 -9.33 1.49 17.69
C PRO A 226 -7.88 1.84 18.01
N ALA A 227 -7.08 2.15 16.99
CA ALA A 227 -5.71 2.62 17.17
C ALA A 227 -5.70 4.06 17.71
N GLY A 228 -6.60 4.90 17.20
CA GLY A 228 -6.82 6.28 17.64
C GLY A 228 -7.85 6.41 18.75
N PHE A 229 -7.97 7.62 19.30
CA PHE A 229 -8.98 7.99 20.30
C PHE A 229 -10.34 8.36 19.68
N ALA A 230 -10.49 8.18 18.36
CA ALA A 230 -11.74 8.25 17.63
C ALA A 230 -11.69 7.24 16.48
N VAL A 231 -12.86 6.68 16.12
CA VAL A 231 -13.02 5.79 14.97
C VAL A 231 -13.32 6.60 13.71
N ASN A 232 -12.67 6.24 12.60
CA ASN A 232 -12.97 6.78 11.27
C ASN A 232 -13.53 5.66 10.37
N PRO A 233 -14.87 5.53 10.26
CA PRO A 233 -15.50 4.43 9.51
C PRO A 233 -15.77 4.84 8.05
N ASN A 234 -14.70 5.05 7.29
CA ASN A 234 -14.80 5.45 5.88
C ASN A 234 -13.90 4.59 4.99
N LEU A 235 -14.45 4.19 3.85
CA LEU A 235 -13.74 3.50 2.78
C LEU A 235 -13.68 4.41 1.54
N ALA A 236 -12.48 4.72 1.09
CA ALA A 236 -12.22 5.48 -0.11
C ALA A 236 -11.66 4.59 -1.22
N CYS A 237 -12.02 4.87 -2.48
CA CYS A 237 -11.45 4.22 -3.66
C CYS A 237 -10.83 5.25 -4.60
N VAL A 238 -9.66 4.94 -5.13
CA VAL A 238 -8.91 5.80 -6.05
C VAL A 238 -9.09 5.33 -7.50
N LEU A 239 -9.33 6.26 -8.42
CA LEU A 239 -9.32 6.03 -9.87
C LEU A 239 -8.60 7.18 -10.58
N PRO A 240 -7.92 6.96 -11.72
CA PRO A 240 -7.57 8.06 -12.60
C PRO A 240 -8.84 8.65 -13.23
N MET A 241 -8.84 9.96 -13.51
CA MET A 241 -10.03 10.63 -14.05
C MET A 241 -9.68 11.67 -15.11
N MET A 242 -10.51 11.72 -16.15
CA MET A 242 -10.57 12.79 -17.13
C MET A 242 -12.03 12.93 -17.58
N CYS A 243 -12.61 14.09 -17.34
CA CYS A 243 -14.00 14.41 -17.64
C CYS A 243 -14.05 15.37 -18.82
N HIS A 244 -14.81 15.01 -19.85
CA HIS A 244 -15.03 15.86 -21.02
C HIS A 244 -16.40 15.55 -21.64
N GLU A 245 -17.10 16.54 -22.20
CA GLU A 245 -18.43 16.34 -22.81
C GLU A 245 -18.41 15.23 -23.88
N ASP A 246 -17.35 15.19 -24.69
CA ASP A 246 -17.03 14.08 -25.59
C ASP A 246 -16.14 13.02 -24.88
N PRO A 247 -16.62 11.78 -24.70
CA PRO A 247 -15.85 10.72 -24.07
C PRO A 247 -14.63 10.26 -24.89
N ALA A 248 -14.59 10.47 -26.21
CA ALA A 248 -13.40 10.18 -27.00
C ALA A 248 -12.25 11.12 -26.62
N VAL A 249 -12.55 12.41 -26.46
CA VAL A 249 -11.58 13.42 -26.01
C VAL A 249 -11.12 13.16 -24.58
N ALA A 250 -12.00 12.71 -23.69
CA ALA A 250 -11.61 12.31 -22.33
C ALA A 250 -10.53 11.19 -22.35
N ARG A 251 -10.72 10.17 -23.20
CA ARG A 251 -9.76 9.07 -23.34
C ARG A 251 -8.47 9.50 -24.01
N GLU A 252 -8.53 10.37 -25.02
CA GLU A 252 -7.34 10.93 -25.65
C GLU A 252 -6.50 11.73 -24.64
N ARG A 253 -7.15 12.61 -23.88
CA ARG A 253 -6.48 13.52 -22.93
C ARG A 253 -5.95 12.83 -21.68
N GLY A 254 -6.65 11.79 -21.19
CA GLY A 254 -6.32 11.12 -19.92
C GLY A 254 -5.71 9.73 -20.04
N GLY A 255 -5.88 9.05 -21.18
CA GLY A 255 -5.50 7.64 -21.34
C GLY A 255 -3.99 7.41 -21.29
N LEU A 256 -3.21 8.33 -21.88
CA LEU A 256 -1.74 8.25 -21.84
C LEU A 256 -1.21 8.42 -20.41
N GLY A 257 -1.73 9.40 -19.66
CA GLY A 257 -1.39 9.62 -18.27
C GLY A 257 -1.75 8.45 -17.36
N ALA A 258 -2.99 7.94 -17.48
CA ALA A 258 -3.43 6.77 -16.73
C ALA A 258 -2.57 5.53 -17.02
N GLY A 259 -2.22 5.30 -18.30
CA GLY A 259 -1.35 4.21 -18.71
C GLY A 259 0.07 4.33 -18.16
N PHE A 260 0.65 5.52 -18.20
CA PHE A 260 1.99 5.75 -17.63
C PHE A 260 2.00 5.59 -16.11
N PHE A 261 1.00 6.15 -15.42
CA PHE A 261 0.84 5.98 -13.98
C PHE A 261 0.80 4.50 -13.59
N ALA A 262 0.00 3.69 -14.31
CA ALA A 262 -0.06 2.25 -14.11
C ALA A 262 1.30 1.56 -14.32
N TYR A 263 2.02 1.95 -15.38
CA TYR A 263 3.31 1.39 -15.74
C TYR A 263 4.38 1.70 -14.68
N ALA A 264 4.47 2.96 -14.27
CA ALA A 264 5.42 3.42 -13.25
C ALA A 264 5.10 2.82 -11.86
N LEU A 265 3.81 2.66 -11.52
CA LEU A 265 3.39 1.93 -10.32
C LEU A 265 3.87 0.47 -10.37
N ALA A 266 3.65 -0.21 -11.50
CA ALA A 266 4.10 -1.60 -11.69
C ALA A 266 5.62 -1.74 -11.67
N HIS A 267 6.36 -0.72 -12.13
CA HIS A 267 7.81 -0.67 -12.06
C HIS A 267 8.31 -0.71 -10.61
N TYR A 268 7.82 0.18 -9.74
CA TYR A 268 8.34 0.31 -8.37
C TYR A 268 7.75 -0.68 -7.36
N TYR A 269 6.50 -1.10 -7.54
CA TYR A 269 5.83 -2.03 -6.63
C TYR A 269 5.78 -3.47 -7.15
N GLY A 270 6.11 -3.68 -8.42
CA GLY A 270 6.24 -4.99 -9.04
C GLY A 270 7.67 -5.51 -8.99
N GLN A 271 8.23 -5.85 -10.15
CA GLN A 271 9.57 -6.41 -10.30
C GLN A 271 10.43 -5.58 -11.26
N GLY A 272 10.13 -4.29 -11.40
CA GLY A 272 10.96 -3.38 -12.19
C GLY A 272 12.35 -3.27 -11.57
N GLU A 273 13.38 -3.35 -12.40
CA GLU A 273 14.75 -3.02 -12.00
C GLU A 273 14.98 -1.54 -12.23
N HIS A 274 15.32 -0.79 -11.18
CA HIS A 274 15.59 0.63 -11.29
C HIS A 274 17.09 0.91 -11.10
N ALA A 275 17.67 1.63 -12.05
CA ALA A 275 19.04 2.14 -11.99
C ALA A 275 19.00 3.66 -11.74
N PRO A 276 19.23 4.13 -10.49
CA PRO A 276 19.10 5.54 -10.14
C PRO A 276 19.96 6.44 -11.05
N GLY A 277 19.36 7.52 -11.55
CA GLY A 277 20.00 8.50 -12.42
C GLY A 277 20.34 8.03 -13.84
N HIS A 278 20.06 6.78 -14.20
CA HIS A 278 20.48 6.19 -15.48
C HIS A 278 19.33 5.62 -16.32
N GLY A 279 18.26 5.13 -15.70
CA GLY A 279 17.07 4.64 -16.41
C GLY A 279 16.09 5.75 -16.78
N SER A 280 15.25 5.49 -17.79
CA SER A 280 14.03 6.28 -18.02
C SER A 280 12.81 5.37 -18.10
N ILE A 281 11.92 5.51 -17.12
CA ILE A 281 10.65 4.78 -17.09
C ILE A 281 9.74 5.27 -18.22
N TRP A 282 9.79 6.56 -18.56
CA TRP A 282 9.05 7.10 -19.69
C TRP A 282 9.48 6.51 -21.04
N ASP A 283 10.79 6.36 -21.28
CA ASP A 283 11.29 5.73 -22.51
C ASP A 283 10.92 4.25 -22.57
N ASP A 284 10.98 3.56 -21.43
CA ASP A 284 10.58 2.16 -21.30
C ASP A 284 9.07 1.97 -21.57
N PHE A 285 8.23 2.80 -20.94
CA PHE A 285 6.80 2.85 -21.21
C PHE A 285 6.50 3.15 -22.68
N SER A 286 7.16 4.16 -23.26
CA SER A 286 6.93 4.57 -24.65
C SER A 286 7.24 3.45 -25.64
N ARG A 287 8.28 2.66 -25.36
CA ARG A 287 8.67 1.49 -26.14
C ARG A 287 7.72 0.30 -25.95
N ASP A 288 7.28 0.04 -24.73
CA ASP A 288 6.45 -1.12 -24.40
C ASP A 288 4.96 -0.89 -24.73
N ARG A 289 4.48 0.36 -24.69
CA ARG A 289 3.07 0.75 -24.85
C ARG A 289 2.38 0.14 -26.07
N PRO A 290 2.98 0.05 -27.28
CA PRO A 290 2.33 -0.62 -28.42
C PRO A 290 2.03 -2.10 -28.19
N HIS A 291 2.73 -2.74 -27.26
CA HIS A 291 2.60 -4.16 -26.90
C HIS A 291 1.73 -4.38 -25.65
N LEU A 292 1.51 -3.33 -24.86
CA LEU A 292 0.52 -3.30 -23.77
C LEU A 292 -0.86 -3.20 -24.41
N GLY A 293 -1.46 -4.35 -24.77
CA GLY A 293 -2.75 -4.39 -25.45
C GLY A 293 -3.81 -3.52 -24.75
N ALA A 294 -4.74 -2.96 -25.53
CA ALA A 294 -5.87 -2.20 -25.01
C ALA A 294 -6.77 -3.12 -24.16
N ARG A 295 -6.49 -3.22 -22.86
CA ARG A 295 -7.33 -3.98 -21.93
C ARG A 295 -8.61 -3.18 -21.71
N GLY A 296 -9.63 -3.47 -22.51
CA GLY A 296 -10.95 -2.82 -22.50
C GLY A 296 -11.79 -3.01 -21.23
N THR A 297 -11.16 -3.29 -20.08
CA THR A 297 -11.78 -3.45 -18.76
C THR A 297 -10.81 -3.05 -17.64
N ASP A 298 -9.80 -2.22 -17.92
CA ASP A 298 -8.88 -1.72 -16.90
C ASP A 298 -9.64 -0.77 -15.93
N PRO A 299 -9.67 -1.05 -14.62
CA PRO A 299 -10.17 -0.09 -13.62
C PRO A 299 -9.54 1.30 -13.77
N LEU A 300 -8.27 1.37 -14.24
CA LEU A 300 -7.55 2.61 -14.53
C LEU A 300 -8.05 3.34 -15.79
N ALA A 301 -8.98 2.77 -16.55
CA ALA A 301 -9.68 3.47 -17.62
C ALA A 301 -11.11 3.86 -17.22
N GLY A 302 -11.57 3.45 -16.02
CA GLY A 302 -12.97 3.52 -15.63
C GLY A 302 -13.56 4.92 -15.63
N ALA A 303 -12.84 5.91 -15.07
CA ALA A 303 -13.34 7.29 -14.94
C ALA A 303 -12.79 8.25 -16.02
N LEU A 304 -12.55 7.75 -17.24
CA LEU A 304 -12.24 8.58 -18.42
C LEU A 304 -13.49 8.66 -19.32
N GLY A 305 -14.27 9.73 -19.24
CA GLY A 305 -15.53 9.81 -19.98
C GLY A 305 -16.33 11.09 -19.79
N SER A 306 -17.59 11.04 -20.24
CA SER A 306 -18.53 12.16 -20.11
C SER A 306 -19.15 12.26 -18.72
N PRO A 307 -19.69 13.42 -18.31
CA PRO A 307 -20.34 13.56 -17.01
C PRO A 307 -21.39 12.48 -16.72
N ALA A 308 -22.19 12.11 -17.72
CA ALA A 308 -23.19 11.05 -17.59
C ALA A 308 -22.58 9.67 -17.30
N GLN A 309 -21.48 9.32 -17.98
CA GLN A 309 -20.76 8.07 -17.75
C GLN A 309 -20.10 8.03 -16.37
N LEU A 310 -19.54 9.17 -15.93
CA LEU A 310 -18.94 9.26 -14.59
C LEU A 310 -20.01 9.14 -13.50
N VAL A 311 -21.18 9.77 -13.66
CA VAL A 311 -22.31 9.61 -12.72
C VAL A 311 -22.73 8.15 -12.60
N GLU A 312 -22.88 7.44 -13.73
CA GLU A 312 -23.25 6.01 -13.73
C GLU A 312 -22.21 5.16 -12.99
N LEU A 313 -20.92 5.37 -13.27
CA LEU A 313 -19.84 4.66 -12.60
C LEU A 313 -19.81 4.94 -11.09
N ILE A 314 -19.87 6.20 -10.69
CA ILE A 314 -19.78 6.61 -9.28
C ILE A 314 -20.98 6.08 -8.49
N ARG A 315 -22.18 6.05 -9.07
CA ARG A 315 -23.36 5.42 -8.45
C ARG A 315 -23.11 3.96 -8.10
N ARG A 316 -22.45 3.21 -8.98
CA ARG A 316 -22.10 1.80 -8.70
C ARG A 316 -21.13 1.66 -7.51
N TYR A 317 -20.19 2.59 -7.34
CA TYR A 317 -19.32 2.61 -6.14
C TYR A 317 -20.07 3.06 -4.88
N GLU A 318 -20.98 4.02 -4.99
CA GLU A 318 -21.85 4.44 -3.89
C GLU A 318 -22.72 3.28 -3.40
N GLU A 319 -23.38 2.56 -4.31
CA GLU A 319 -24.15 1.34 -4.05
C GLU A 319 -23.29 0.17 -3.56
N ALA A 320 -22.00 0.17 -3.88
CA ALA A 320 -21.03 -0.78 -3.34
C ALA A 320 -20.66 -0.45 -1.87
N GLY A 321 -21.09 0.70 -1.35
CA GLY A 321 -20.79 1.13 0.01
C GLY A 321 -19.45 1.84 0.13
N VAL A 322 -18.92 2.39 -0.96
CA VAL A 322 -17.76 3.31 -0.92
C VAL A 322 -18.25 4.69 -0.48
N ASP A 323 -17.50 5.31 0.44
CA ASP A 323 -17.86 6.60 1.03
C ASP A 323 -17.25 7.78 0.29
N GLN A 324 -16.07 7.54 -0.29
CA GLN A 324 -15.30 8.56 -0.99
C GLN A 324 -14.71 8.01 -2.30
N MET A 325 -14.91 8.77 -3.38
CA MET A 325 -14.13 8.59 -4.61
C MET A 325 -13.00 9.60 -4.65
N ILE A 326 -11.79 9.13 -4.90
CA ILE A 326 -10.58 9.93 -5.02
C ILE A 326 -10.06 9.83 -6.45
N PHE A 327 -9.67 10.95 -7.05
CA PHE A 327 -9.26 10.99 -8.44
C PHE A 327 -7.80 11.39 -8.63
N VAL A 328 -7.07 10.63 -9.45
CA VAL A 328 -5.73 11.00 -9.93
C VAL A 328 -5.88 11.67 -11.30
N LEU A 329 -5.55 12.96 -11.40
CA LEU A 329 -5.64 13.72 -12.64
C LEU A 329 -4.26 14.12 -13.16
N GLN A 330 -3.36 14.53 -12.26
CA GLN A 330 -1.95 14.78 -12.56
C GLN A 330 -1.20 13.43 -12.67
N ALA A 331 -1.48 12.73 -13.77
CA ALA A 331 -0.88 11.45 -14.12
C ALA A 331 -0.13 11.58 -15.44
N GLY A 332 1.12 11.11 -15.47
CA GLY A 332 2.01 11.18 -16.62
C GLY A 332 2.05 12.57 -17.26
N PRO A 333 1.90 12.68 -18.60
CA PRO A 333 2.02 13.95 -19.31
C PRO A 333 0.68 14.70 -19.43
N ASN A 334 -0.31 14.42 -18.57
CA ASN A 334 -1.60 15.12 -18.62
C ASN A 334 -1.37 16.63 -18.46
N ARG A 335 -1.92 17.41 -19.39
CA ARG A 335 -1.73 18.87 -19.42
C ARG A 335 -2.53 19.56 -18.33
N HIS A 336 -1.92 20.57 -17.71
CA HIS A 336 -2.55 21.39 -16.68
C HIS A 336 -3.92 21.94 -17.10
N GLU A 337 -4.04 22.50 -18.31
CA GLU A 337 -5.29 23.12 -18.76
C GLU A 337 -6.42 22.08 -18.86
N HIS A 338 -6.11 20.89 -19.37
CA HIS A 338 -7.08 19.81 -19.48
C HIS A 338 -7.54 19.30 -18.11
N ILE A 339 -6.65 19.26 -17.13
CA ILE A 339 -6.99 18.89 -15.75
C ILE A 339 -7.94 19.93 -15.16
N CYS A 340 -7.65 21.22 -15.29
CA CYS A 340 -8.51 22.31 -14.81
C CYS A 340 -9.89 22.30 -15.47
N GLU A 341 -9.96 22.20 -16.81
CA GLU A 341 -11.22 22.08 -17.55
C GLU A 341 -12.05 20.87 -17.07
N SER A 342 -11.38 19.74 -16.82
CA SER A 342 -12.00 18.53 -16.33
C SER A 342 -12.54 18.68 -14.91
N LEU A 343 -11.80 19.31 -14.00
CA LEU A 343 -12.24 19.58 -12.62
C LEU A 343 -13.47 20.49 -12.61
N GLU A 344 -13.46 21.53 -13.45
CA GLU A 344 -14.60 22.44 -13.59
C GLU A 344 -15.83 21.76 -14.15
N LEU A 345 -15.68 20.95 -15.20
CA LEU A 345 -16.80 20.23 -15.80
C LEU A 345 -17.38 19.22 -14.79
N PHE A 346 -16.52 18.46 -14.11
CA PHE A 346 -16.93 17.53 -13.07
C PHE A 346 -17.67 18.24 -11.93
N GLY A 347 -17.13 19.38 -11.47
CA GLY A 347 -17.75 20.19 -10.43
C GLY A 347 -19.13 20.73 -10.81
N LYS A 348 -19.29 21.18 -12.06
CA LYS A 348 -20.55 21.75 -12.56
C LYS A 348 -21.62 20.70 -12.88
N LYS A 349 -21.22 19.49 -13.30
CA LYS A 349 -22.14 18.49 -13.87
C LYS A 349 -22.28 17.20 -13.07
N VAL A 350 -21.27 16.81 -12.29
CA VAL A 350 -21.24 15.53 -11.57
C VAL A 350 -21.45 15.73 -10.07
N LEU A 351 -20.71 16.63 -9.42
CA LEU A 351 -20.83 16.85 -7.96
C LEU A 351 -22.26 17.12 -7.48
N PRO A 352 -23.08 17.98 -8.13
CA PRO A 352 -24.42 18.29 -7.65
C PRO A 352 -25.34 17.07 -7.58
N VAL A 353 -25.14 16.07 -8.45
CA VAL A 353 -25.94 14.84 -8.50
C VAL A 353 -25.83 14.02 -7.21
N PHE A 354 -24.70 14.11 -6.51
CA PHE A 354 -24.42 13.34 -5.30
C PHE A 354 -24.55 14.17 -4.01
N ALA A 355 -24.81 15.48 -4.12
CA ALA A 355 -24.84 16.38 -2.98
C ALA A 355 -26.11 16.24 -2.14
N GLU A 356 -27.27 16.06 -2.77
CA GLU A 356 -28.59 16.05 -2.10
C GLU A 356 -28.75 14.90 -1.10
N GLU A 357 -28.33 13.68 -1.47
CA GLU A 357 -28.51 12.49 -0.64
C GLU A 357 -27.34 12.26 0.35
N ARG A 358 -26.23 13.00 0.18
CA ARG A 358 -24.98 12.79 0.93
C ARG A 358 -25.17 12.90 2.44
N GLU A 359 -25.79 13.97 2.91
CA GLU A 359 -25.93 14.22 4.35
C GLU A 359 -26.86 13.20 5.01
N ALA A 360 -27.95 12.82 4.34
CA ALA A 360 -28.87 11.79 4.83
C ALA A 360 -28.16 10.43 4.95
N ARG A 361 -27.37 10.05 3.94
CA ARG A 361 -26.58 8.81 3.94
C ARG A 361 -25.52 8.80 5.05
N GLU A 362 -24.77 9.89 5.21
CA GLU A 362 -23.74 10.01 6.26
C GLU A 362 -24.35 9.93 7.66
N ARG A 363 -25.49 10.60 7.88
CA ARG A 363 -26.22 10.53 9.15
C ARG A 363 -26.73 9.13 9.46
N ALA A 364 -27.39 8.48 8.49
CA ALA A 364 -27.88 7.11 8.66
C ALA A 364 -26.74 6.11 8.93
N LYS A 365 -25.59 6.28 8.28
CA LYS A 365 -24.38 5.49 8.56
C LYS A 365 -23.88 5.73 9.99
N ALA A 366 -23.78 6.99 10.42
CA ALA A 366 -23.31 7.35 11.76
C ALA A 366 -24.23 6.77 12.85
N GLU A 367 -25.54 6.90 12.70
CA GLU A 367 -26.54 6.34 13.63
C GLU A 367 -26.44 4.81 13.71
N ARG A 368 -26.32 4.13 12.57
CA ARG A 368 -26.17 2.67 12.50
C ARG A 368 -24.89 2.18 13.19
N LEU A 369 -23.79 2.91 13.02
CA LEU A 369 -22.48 2.52 13.55
C LEU A 369 -22.24 2.96 15.00
N ALA A 370 -23.01 3.90 15.54
CA ALA A 370 -22.77 4.47 16.86
C ALA A 370 -22.61 3.40 17.97
N PRO A 371 -23.49 2.38 18.10
CA PRO A 371 -23.34 1.36 19.14
C PRO A 371 -22.05 0.53 18.98
N ALA A 372 -21.69 0.20 17.74
CA ALA A 372 -20.47 -0.55 17.44
C ALA A 372 -19.20 0.26 17.73
N ILE A 373 -19.22 1.56 17.39
CA ILE A 373 -18.11 2.48 17.67
C ILE A 373 -17.94 2.65 19.19
N GLU A 374 -19.03 2.81 19.94
CA GLU A 374 -18.98 2.88 21.41
C GLU A 374 -18.34 1.61 22.00
N ALA A 375 -18.80 0.43 21.57
CA ALA A 375 -18.24 -0.84 22.00
C ALA A 375 -16.76 -1.02 21.62
N ALA A 376 -16.36 -0.56 20.43
CA ALA A 376 -14.97 -0.58 19.98
C ALA A 376 -14.08 0.35 20.82
N MET A 377 -14.55 1.57 21.09
CA MET A 377 -13.83 2.53 21.92
C MET A 377 -13.65 2.04 23.36
N ALA A 378 -14.61 1.30 23.92
CA ALA A 378 -14.47 0.68 25.24
C ALA A 378 -13.35 -0.36 25.33
N ARG A 379 -12.94 -0.96 24.19
CA ARG A 379 -11.82 -1.91 24.12
C ARG A 379 -10.45 -1.22 24.04
N ARG A 380 -10.43 0.07 23.67
CA ARG A 380 -9.19 0.82 23.56
C ARG A 380 -8.63 1.16 24.95
N SER A 381 -7.34 0.97 25.15
CA SER A 381 -6.66 1.47 26.35
C SER A 381 -6.77 3.00 26.46
N PRO A 382 -6.98 3.59 27.65
CA PRO A 382 -7.08 5.04 27.80
C PRO A 382 -5.74 5.76 27.53
N ALA A 383 -5.81 7.09 27.46
CA ALA A 383 -4.64 7.96 27.46
C ALA A 383 -3.88 7.77 28.79
N ARG A 384 -2.54 7.72 28.73
CA ARG A 384 -1.73 7.52 29.93
C ARG A 384 -1.47 8.86 30.61
N THR A 385 -1.35 8.79 31.94
CA THR A 385 -0.88 9.89 32.78
C THR A 385 0.41 9.47 33.47
N LEU A 386 1.29 10.43 33.73
CA LEU A 386 2.49 10.16 34.54
C LEU A 386 2.12 10.12 36.02
N ALA A 387 2.56 9.08 36.71
CA ALA A 387 2.32 8.90 38.15
C ALA A 387 3.13 9.88 39.03
N SER A 388 4.19 10.48 38.49
CA SER A 388 5.05 11.43 39.20
C SER A 388 5.62 12.47 38.23
N PRO A 389 5.95 13.69 38.70
CA PRO A 389 6.61 14.68 37.87
C PRO A 389 7.89 14.12 37.25
N TYR A 390 8.04 14.32 35.94
CA TYR A 390 9.24 13.93 35.21
C TYR A 390 10.11 15.17 34.96
N LEU A 391 11.34 15.15 35.45
CA LEU A 391 12.33 16.18 35.17
C LEU A 391 13.22 15.70 34.01
N ILE A 392 13.40 16.58 33.02
CA ILE A 392 14.27 16.30 31.89
C ILE A 392 15.72 16.23 32.39
N ASP A 393 16.34 15.07 32.19
CA ASP A 393 17.74 14.79 32.47
C ASP A 393 18.39 14.32 31.17
N GLU A 394 18.96 15.26 30.40
CA GLU A 394 19.56 14.98 29.09
C GLU A 394 20.60 13.85 29.16
N THR A 395 21.42 13.83 30.22
CA THR A 395 22.50 12.84 30.37
C THR A 395 21.91 11.46 30.64
N GLY A 396 20.96 11.36 31.57
CA GLY A 396 20.26 10.11 31.87
C GLY A 396 19.43 9.59 30.70
N GLU A 397 18.74 10.48 29.98
CA GLU A 397 17.92 10.14 28.82
C GLU A 397 18.75 9.59 27.66
N THR A 398 19.83 10.27 27.30
CA THR A 398 20.71 9.84 26.20
C THR A 398 21.43 8.54 26.53
N ALA A 399 21.85 8.33 27.79
CA ALA A 399 22.44 7.08 28.23
C ALA A 399 21.46 5.90 28.09
N ARG A 400 20.19 6.07 28.51
CA ARG A 400 19.14 5.04 28.40
C ARG A 400 18.83 4.65 26.96
N ILE A 401 18.91 5.60 26.03
CA ILE A 401 18.69 5.37 24.59
C ILE A 401 19.87 4.62 23.97
N ARG A 402 21.13 4.97 24.32
CA ARG A 402 22.35 4.38 23.73
C ARG A 402 22.61 2.91 24.12
N HIS A 403 22.20 2.47 25.32
CA HIS A 403 22.59 1.16 25.87
C HIS A 403 21.93 -0.10 25.26
N ARG A 404 21.24 -0.03 24.11
CA ARG A 404 20.51 -1.19 23.53
C ARG A 404 20.79 -1.54 22.07
N GLY A 405 21.99 -1.25 21.57
CA GLY A 405 22.46 -1.78 20.27
C GLY A 405 22.65 -3.32 20.21
N ALA A 406 22.40 -4.08 21.29
CA ALA A 406 22.56 -5.54 21.32
C ALA A 406 21.21 -6.27 21.27
N PRO A 407 20.99 -7.17 20.29
CA PRO A 407 19.74 -7.92 20.15
C PRO A 407 19.55 -8.96 21.27
N HIS A 408 18.29 -9.26 21.58
CA HIS A 408 17.91 -10.20 22.64
C HIS A 408 18.34 -11.64 22.28
N PRO A 409 18.80 -12.50 23.23
CA PRO A 409 19.31 -13.85 22.94
C PRO A 409 18.36 -14.76 22.16
N ARG A 410 17.04 -14.56 22.31
CA ARG A 410 16.01 -15.30 21.54
C ARG A 410 15.92 -14.89 20.05
N GLU A 411 16.31 -13.67 19.70
CA GLU A 411 16.38 -13.19 18.30
C GLU A 411 17.65 -13.70 17.59
N MET A 412 18.69 -14.04 18.35
CA MET A 412 19.95 -14.54 17.82
C MET A 412 19.79 -15.93 17.16
N TRP A 413 18.98 -16.80 17.77
CA TRP A 413 18.73 -18.17 17.29
C TRP A 413 17.72 -18.23 16.12
N SER A 414 16.71 -17.36 16.08
CA SER A 414 15.80 -17.23 14.92
C SER A 414 16.46 -16.48 13.76
N GLY A 415 17.26 -15.45 14.06
CA GLY A 415 18.05 -14.68 13.12
C GLY A 415 19.19 -15.47 12.47
N ALA A 416 19.78 -16.45 13.17
CA ALA A 416 20.78 -17.35 12.58
C ALA A 416 20.17 -18.29 11.52
N ARG A 417 19.00 -18.88 11.80
CA ARG A 417 18.25 -19.69 10.82
C ARG A 417 17.77 -18.86 9.63
N LYS A 418 17.31 -17.63 9.86
CA LYS A 418 16.90 -16.69 8.80
C LYS A 418 18.10 -16.17 7.98
N ARG A 419 19.25 -15.87 8.59
CA ARG A 419 20.49 -15.48 7.89
C ARG A 419 21.09 -16.62 7.07
N ALA A 420 21.06 -17.85 7.58
CA ALA A 420 21.46 -19.03 6.81
C ALA A 420 20.55 -19.26 5.59
N ARG A 421 19.23 -19.05 5.73
CA ARG A 421 18.25 -19.08 4.63
C ARG A 421 18.49 -17.98 3.60
N ARG A 422 18.67 -16.73 4.03
CA ARG A 422 18.91 -15.58 3.16
C ARG A 422 20.27 -15.67 2.45
N GLY A 423 21.29 -16.21 3.13
CA GLY A 423 22.58 -16.55 2.52
C GLY A 423 22.46 -17.65 1.46
N GLY A 424 21.64 -18.69 1.70
CA GLY A 424 21.35 -19.74 0.74
C GLY A 424 20.55 -19.26 -0.49
N GLN A 425 19.53 -18.41 -0.29
CA GLN A 425 18.77 -17.79 -1.38
C GLN A 425 19.63 -16.83 -2.21
N ASN A 426 20.45 -16.00 -1.57
CA ASN A 426 21.37 -15.10 -2.29
C ASN A 426 22.43 -15.88 -3.08
N ALA A 427 22.91 -17.01 -2.55
CA ALA A 427 23.83 -17.90 -3.27
C ALA A 427 23.14 -18.59 -4.47
N LEU A 428 21.88 -19.01 -4.31
CA LEU A 428 21.09 -19.60 -5.39
C LEU A 428 20.75 -18.55 -6.46
N ALA A 429 20.37 -17.33 -6.07
CA ALA A 429 20.14 -16.22 -6.98
C ALA A 429 21.39 -15.88 -7.81
N ARG A 430 22.58 -15.84 -7.20
CA ARG A 430 23.86 -15.69 -7.91
C ARG A 430 24.18 -16.85 -8.85
N LEU A 431 23.76 -18.06 -8.49
CA LEU A 431 23.98 -19.25 -9.34
C LEU A 431 23.04 -19.27 -10.54
N VAL A 432 21.84 -18.71 -10.41
CA VAL A 432 20.81 -18.72 -11.45
C VAL A 432 20.87 -17.46 -12.34
N SER A 433 21.31 -16.32 -11.79
CA SER A 433 21.48 -15.07 -12.53
C SER A 433 22.53 -15.22 -13.65
N GLY A 434 22.17 -14.78 -14.85
CA GLY A 434 23.06 -14.77 -16.03
C GLY A 434 23.32 -16.14 -16.68
N ARG A 435 22.62 -17.22 -16.28
CA ARG A 435 22.74 -18.54 -16.92
C ARG A 435 21.60 -18.81 -17.90
N GLU A 436 21.98 -19.40 -19.03
CA GLU A 436 21.09 -19.99 -20.04
C GLU A 436 20.26 -21.13 -19.44
N ASP A 437 19.06 -21.35 -19.98
CA ASP A 437 18.12 -22.39 -19.49
C ASP A 437 18.71 -23.79 -19.58
N THR A 438 19.43 -24.07 -20.67
CA THR A 438 20.03 -25.37 -20.95
C THR A 438 21.12 -25.74 -19.93
N ASP A 439 21.86 -24.75 -19.44
CA ASP A 439 22.89 -24.95 -18.41
C ASP A 439 22.27 -25.21 -17.03
N LEU A 440 21.19 -24.50 -16.71
CA LEU A 440 20.43 -24.71 -15.48
C LEU A 440 19.77 -26.09 -15.46
N GLU A 441 19.19 -26.52 -16.57
CA GLU A 441 18.56 -27.85 -16.70
C GLU A 441 19.57 -28.98 -16.60
N ARG A 442 20.78 -28.81 -17.16
CA ARG A 442 21.89 -29.77 -17.00
C ARG A 442 22.40 -29.85 -15.57
N TRP A 443 22.53 -28.70 -14.90
CA TRP A 443 22.97 -28.64 -13.51
C TRP A 443 21.92 -29.21 -12.54
N PHE A 444 20.63 -28.95 -12.81
CA PHE A 444 19.52 -29.34 -11.95
C PHE A 444 19.02 -30.76 -12.21
N GLY A 445 19.95 -31.71 -12.17
CA GLY A 445 19.67 -33.13 -12.33
C GLY A 445 18.98 -33.78 -11.12
N PRO A 446 18.72 -35.10 -11.17
CA PRO A 446 17.92 -35.83 -10.18
C PRO A 446 18.46 -35.73 -8.74
N ARG A 447 19.79 -35.64 -8.58
CA ARG A 447 20.44 -35.50 -7.26
C ARG A 447 20.16 -34.13 -6.65
N GLN A 448 20.28 -33.07 -7.44
CA GLN A 448 20.05 -31.68 -7.06
C GLN A 448 18.57 -31.44 -6.77
N GLN A 449 17.68 -31.97 -7.61
CA GLN A 449 16.23 -31.93 -7.38
C GLN A 449 15.86 -32.60 -6.06
N ARG A 450 16.40 -33.80 -5.77
CA ARG A 450 16.15 -34.49 -4.50
C ARG A 450 16.55 -33.66 -3.28
N VAL A 451 17.72 -33.00 -3.35
CA VAL A 451 18.17 -32.12 -2.26
C VAL A 451 17.27 -30.90 -2.13
N MET A 452 16.91 -30.26 -3.24
CA MET A 452 16.04 -29.08 -3.26
C MET A 452 14.66 -29.38 -2.65
N PHE A 453 13.98 -30.43 -3.12
CA PHE A 453 12.67 -30.79 -2.59
C PHE A 453 12.71 -31.25 -1.12
N ALA A 454 13.80 -31.90 -0.69
CA ALA A 454 14.00 -32.20 0.73
C ALA A 454 14.17 -30.93 1.58
N LEU A 455 14.86 -29.91 1.06
CA LEU A 455 14.98 -28.61 1.71
C LEU A 455 13.64 -27.86 1.72
N MET A 456 12.89 -27.87 0.62
CA MET A 456 11.54 -27.28 0.55
C MET A 456 10.60 -27.92 1.57
N ALA A 457 10.57 -29.26 1.66
CA ALA A 457 9.75 -29.95 2.66
C ALA A 457 10.13 -29.59 4.10
N ARG A 458 11.43 -29.43 4.39
CA ARG A 458 11.92 -28.95 5.69
C ARG A 458 11.61 -27.48 5.96
N ALA A 459 11.46 -26.69 4.90
CA ALA A 459 11.18 -25.26 4.94
C ALA A 459 9.70 -24.93 5.14
N PHE A 460 8.83 -25.95 5.19
CA PHE A 460 7.38 -25.79 5.34
C PHE A 460 7.01 -24.96 6.58
N ASP A 461 6.13 -23.98 6.38
CA ASP A 461 5.58 -23.10 7.42
C ASP A 461 4.06 -23.29 7.51
N GLU A 462 3.61 -23.92 8.59
CA GLU A 462 2.19 -24.20 8.84
C GLU A 462 1.35 -22.91 8.91
N SER A 463 1.90 -21.82 9.43
CA SER A 463 1.19 -20.53 9.57
C SER A 463 0.82 -19.92 8.21
N ARG A 464 1.55 -20.29 7.16
CA ARG A 464 1.34 -19.85 5.77
C ARG A 464 0.48 -20.82 4.97
N SER A 465 0.13 -21.98 5.54
CA SER A 465 -0.63 -23.03 4.83
C SER A 465 -2.13 -22.78 4.78
N ALA A 466 -2.67 -21.87 5.60
CA ALA A 466 -4.11 -21.67 5.80
C ALA A 466 -4.85 -22.99 6.10
N GLY A 467 -4.20 -23.92 6.81
CA GLY A 467 -4.78 -25.22 7.17
C GLY A 467 -4.74 -26.27 6.05
N PHE A 468 -4.07 -26.00 4.93
CA PHE A 468 -3.99 -26.94 3.81
C PHE A 468 -3.38 -28.30 4.21
N GLN A 469 -4.06 -29.38 3.82
CA GLN A 469 -3.55 -30.75 3.90
C GLN A 469 -3.81 -31.46 2.58
N GLY A 470 -2.77 -32.10 2.02
CA GLY A 470 -2.88 -32.72 0.70
C GLY A 470 -1.56 -32.78 -0.05
N ALA A 471 -1.63 -33.18 -1.32
CA ALA A 471 -0.49 -33.31 -2.22
C ALA A 471 -0.39 -32.13 -3.19
N ILE A 472 0.82 -31.59 -3.33
CA ILE A 472 1.19 -30.59 -4.34
C ILE A 472 2.24 -31.22 -5.25
N GLU A 473 1.95 -31.29 -6.55
CA GLU A 473 2.82 -31.88 -7.57
C GLU A 473 3.57 -30.80 -8.37
N PHE A 474 4.84 -31.06 -8.63
CA PHE A 474 5.71 -30.27 -9.50
C PHE A 474 6.19 -31.18 -10.62
N ALA A 475 5.61 -31.05 -11.80
CA ALA A 475 6.01 -31.75 -13.00
C ALA A 475 7.05 -30.91 -13.75
N LEU A 476 8.33 -31.20 -13.49
CA LEU A 476 9.47 -30.52 -14.08
C LEU A 476 9.84 -31.18 -15.41
N GLN A 477 9.73 -30.42 -16.50
CA GLN A 477 10.17 -30.85 -17.82
C GLN A 477 11.72 -30.86 -17.89
N PRO A 478 12.34 -31.85 -18.57
CA PRO A 478 11.70 -32.81 -19.49
C PRO A 478 11.07 -34.09 -18.89
N ALA A 479 11.20 -34.48 -17.61
CA ALA A 479 10.57 -35.74 -17.16
C ALA A 479 10.42 -36.00 -15.64
N GLU A 480 10.78 -35.08 -14.73
CA GLU A 480 10.74 -35.39 -13.29
C GLU A 480 9.50 -34.81 -12.60
N THR A 481 8.67 -35.67 -12.01
CA THR A 481 7.59 -35.22 -11.12
C THR A 481 7.98 -35.42 -9.67
N TRP A 482 7.82 -34.37 -8.87
CA TRP A 482 8.01 -34.38 -7.42
C TRP A 482 6.71 -34.02 -6.72
N THR A 483 6.43 -34.68 -5.60
CA THR A 483 5.26 -34.40 -4.77
C THR A 483 5.69 -33.92 -3.39
N LEU A 484 5.11 -32.80 -2.95
CA LEU A 484 5.09 -32.38 -1.55
C LEU A 484 3.77 -32.78 -0.91
N MET A 485 3.83 -33.67 0.08
CA MET A 485 2.68 -34.10 0.88
C MET A 485 2.67 -33.34 2.21
N VAL A 486 1.63 -32.55 2.44
CA VAL A 486 1.42 -31.77 3.67
C VAL A 486 0.41 -32.49 4.56
N ARG A 487 0.79 -32.75 5.82
CA ARG A 487 -0.07 -33.32 6.87
C ARG A 487 0.21 -32.63 8.21
N GLY A 488 -0.75 -31.86 8.69
CA GLY A 488 -0.57 -30.99 9.86
C GLY A 488 0.65 -30.08 9.71
N ALA A 489 1.43 -29.93 10.78
CA ALA A 489 2.64 -29.09 10.81
C ALA A 489 3.86 -29.63 10.03
N ARG A 490 3.70 -30.64 9.16
CA ARG A 490 4.83 -31.30 8.47
C ARG A 490 4.57 -31.49 6.98
N ALA A 491 5.61 -31.32 6.18
CA ALA A 491 5.64 -31.70 4.78
C ALA A 491 6.70 -32.78 4.51
N ARG A 492 6.44 -33.63 3.52
CA ARG A 492 7.41 -34.61 2.99
C ARG A 492 7.47 -34.55 1.48
N ALA A 493 8.68 -34.56 0.93
CA ALA A 493 8.92 -34.67 -0.50
C ALA A 493 9.19 -36.11 -0.92
N PHE A 494 8.65 -36.52 -2.05
CA PHE A 494 9.04 -37.76 -2.73
C PHE A 494 8.92 -37.61 -4.25
N ARG A 495 9.65 -38.46 -4.97
CA ARG A 495 9.60 -38.51 -6.43
C ARG A 495 8.39 -39.34 -6.88
N GLY A 496 7.69 -38.85 -7.89
CA GLY A 496 6.50 -39.50 -8.46
C GLY A 496 5.24 -38.65 -8.32
N ALA A 497 4.26 -38.96 -9.16
CA ALA A 497 2.92 -38.37 -9.11
C ALA A 497 2.03 -39.12 -8.11
N THR A 498 0.96 -38.47 -7.69
CA THR A 498 -0.11 -39.01 -6.86
C THR A 498 -1.38 -39.19 -7.69
N ARG A 499 -2.37 -39.91 -7.15
CA ARG A 499 -3.64 -40.14 -7.86
C ARG A 499 -4.55 -38.91 -7.86
N SER A 500 -4.42 -38.01 -6.88
CA SER A 500 -5.32 -36.88 -6.68
C SER A 500 -4.59 -35.71 -6.00
N PRO A 501 -3.68 -35.02 -6.72
CA PRO A 501 -3.05 -33.82 -6.19
C PRO A 501 -4.09 -32.70 -6.08
N ALA A 502 -4.02 -31.93 -5.00
CA ALA A 502 -4.82 -30.71 -4.86
C ALA A 502 -4.35 -29.61 -5.84
N LEU A 503 -3.05 -29.67 -6.20
CA LEU A 503 -2.42 -28.74 -7.12
C LEU A 503 -1.29 -29.43 -7.87
N ARG A 504 -1.21 -29.21 -9.17
CA ARG A 504 -0.12 -29.65 -10.05
C ARG A 504 0.41 -28.46 -10.85
N LEU A 505 1.71 -28.23 -10.72
CA LEU A 505 2.47 -27.19 -11.41
C LEU A 505 3.35 -27.85 -12.48
N GLU A 506 3.11 -27.53 -13.75
CA GLU A 506 3.90 -28.03 -14.89
C GLU A 506 4.76 -26.89 -15.43
N LEU A 507 6.09 -27.03 -15.37
CA LEU A 507 7.06 -26.00 -15.76
C LEU A 507 8.43 -26.62 -16.09
N ARG A 508 9.32 -25.87 -16.73
CA ARG A 508 10.71 -26.33 -16.92
C ARG A 508 11.50 -26.24 -15.62
N ALA A 509 12.51 -27.09 -15.49
CA ALA A 509 13.43 -27.10 -14.35
C ALA A 509 14.14 -25.74 -14.14
N ALA A 510 14.52 -25.06 -15.22
CA ALA A 510 15.13 -23.72 -15.15
C ALA A 510 14.15 -22.67 -14.57
N ASP A 511 12.90 -22.67 -15.02
CA ASP A 511 11.88 -21.74 -14.55
C ASP A 511 11.53 -21.99 -13.07
N PHE A 512 11.48 -23.25 -12.65
CA PHE A 512 11.32 -23.62 -11.23
C PHE A 512 12.46 -23.10 -10.36
N LEU A 513 13.71 -23.22 -10.80
CA LEU A 513 14.87 -22.70 -10.08
C LEU A 513 14.81 -21.17 -9.94
N ARG A 514 14.41 -20.46 -10.99
CA ARG A 514 14.27 -19.00 -10.96
C ARG A 514 13.17 -18.53 -10.00
N ILE A 515 12.06 -19.27 -9.94
CA ILE A 515 10.99 -19.01 -8.96
C ILE A 515 11.53 -19.16 -7.52
N ILE A 516 12.24 -20.26 -7.22
CA ILE A 516 12.78 -20.51 -5.87
C ILE A 516 13.89 -19.50 -5.52
N ALA A 517 14.70 -19.11 -6.51
CA ALA A 517 15.74 -18.11 -6.36
C ALA A 517 15.20 -16.69 -6.21
N GLY A 518 13.91 -16.46 -6.46
CA GLY A 518 13.28 -15.13 -6.42
C GLY A 518 13.68 -14.23 -7.59
N THR A 519 14.23 -14.80 -8.67
CA THR A 519 14.66 -14.04 -9.87
C THR A 519 13.57 -14.00 -10.95
N THR A 520 12.43 -14.67 -10.75
CA THR A 520 11.29 -14.65 -11.69
C THR A 520 9.98 -14.89 -10.95
N ASN A 521 8.95 -14.11 -11.30
CA ASN A 521 7.61 -14.24 -10.72
C ASN A 521 6.79 -15.35 -11.43
N PRO A 522 6.18 -16.30 -10.69
CA PRO A 522 5.27 -17.30 -11.24
C PRO A 522 4.12 -16.74 -12.10
N ALA A 523 3.60 -15.55 -11.77
CA ALA A 523 2.51 -14.92 -12.50
C ALA A 523 2.92 -14.52 -13.93
N GLY A 524 4.14 -13.99 -14.12
CA GLY A 524 4.68 -13.67 -15.43
C GLY A 524 4.85 -14.91 -16.31
N LEU A 525 5.33 -16.00 -15.72
CA LEU A 525 5.47 -17.29 -16.41
C LEU A 525 4.11 -17.91 -16.79
N LEU A 526 3.07 -17.66 -15.99
CA LEU A 526 1.71 -18.14 -16.28
C LEU A 526 1.14 -17.39 -17.48
N MET A 527 1.30 -16.07 -17.51
CA MET A 527 0.88 -15.23 -18.63
C MET A 527 1.63 -15.57 -19.93
N SER A 528 2.91 -15.95 -19.86
CA SER A 528 3.68 -16.38 -21.04
C SER A 528 3.47 -17.85 -21.43
N GLY A 529 2.58 -18.58 -20.73
CA GLY A 529 2.31 -20.01 -20.98
C GLY A 529 3.46 -20.96 -20.62
N LYS A 530 4.47 -20.50 -19.86
CA LYS A 530 5.66 -21.27 -19.45
C LYS A 530 5.43 -22.12 -18.20
N ILE A 531 4.39 -21.82 -17.43
CA ILE A 531 3.86 -22.68 -16.37
C ILE A 531 2.39 -23.01 -16.67
N ARG A 532 1.99 -24.26 -16.44
CA ARG A 532 0.58 -24.67 -16.43
C ARG A 532 0.21 -25.11 -15.03
N ILE A 533 -0.93 -24.62 -14.56
CA ILE A 533 -1.44 -24.91 -13.23
C ILE A 533 -2.73 -25.71 -13.38
N LYS A 534 -2.83 -26.83 -12.67
CA LYS A 534 -4.05 -27.65 -12.59
C LYS A 534 -4.41 -27.87 -11.12
N GLY A 535 -5.66 -27.60 -10.74
CA GLY A 535 -6.13 -27.73 -9.35
C GLY A 535 -6.40 -26.37 -8.70
N ASP A 536 -6.18 -26.28 -7.39
CA ASP A 536 -6.54 -25.10 -6.59
C ASP A 536 -5.61 -23.89 -6.87
N MET A 537 -6.15 -22.89 -7.55
CA MET A 537 -5.44 -21.64 -7.89
C MET A 537 -5.12 -20.78 -6.66
N THR A 538 -5.95 -20.86 -5.61
CA THR A 538 -5.71 -20.15 -4.35
C THR A 538 -4.58 -20.80 -3.57
N LEU A 539 -4.42 -22.12 -3.68
CA LEU A 539 -3.25 -22.81 -3.16
C LEU A 539 -2.00 -22.44 -3.97
N ALA A 540 -2.11 -22.35 -5.30
CA ALA A 540 -1.01 -22.03 -6.20
C ALA A 540 -0.33 -20.69 -5.88
N SER A 541 -1.11 -19.65 -5.55
CA SER A 541 -0.57 -18.34 -5.17
C SER A 541 0.20 -18.33 -3.84
N ARG A 542 0.00 -19.35 -2.99
CA ARG A 542 0.59 -19.44 -1.64
C ARG A 542 1.73 -20.46 -1.52
N VAL A 543 1.89 -21.37 -2.50
CA VAL A 543 2.93 -22.41 -2.48
C VAL A 543 4.31 -21.85 -2.17
N THR A 544 4.69 -20.73 -2.78
CA THR A 544 6.00 -20.11 -2.55
C THR A 544 6.20 -19.72 -1.08
N GLU A 545 5.18 -19.11 -0.45
CA GLU A 545 5.23 -18.72 0.96
C GLU A 545 5.23 -19.93 1.89
N MET A 546 4.44 -20.96 1.57
CA MET A 546 4.32 -22.18 2.37
C MET A 546 5.65 -22.92 2.51
N PHE A 547 6.55 -22.83 1.53
CA PHE A 547 7.83 -23.56 1.51
C PHE A 547 9.06 -22.64 1.59
N GLY A 548 8.88 -21.43 2.12
CA GLY A 548 9.99 -20.54 2.49
C GLY A 548 10.60 -19.70 1.37
N GLY A 549 9.92 -19.57 0.23
CA GLY A 549 10.22 -18.55 -0.77
C GLY A 549 9.79 -17.16 -0.30
N ALA A 550 10.41 -16.11 -0.85
CA ALA A 550 9.96 -14.74 -0.61
C ALA A 550 8.56 -14.57 -1.23
N SER A 551 7.66 -13.90 -0.51
CA SER A 551 6.38 -13.49 -1.12
C SER A 551 6.67 -12.50 -2.25
N PRO A 552 6.06 -12.65 -3.43
CA PRO A 552 6.11 -11.62 -4.47
C PRO A 552 5.28 -10.37 -4.10
N TYR A 553 4.61 -10.36 -2.94
CA TYR A 553 3.71 -9.31 -2.46
C TYR A 553 4.15 -8.70 -1.13
#